data_AF-A0A8W8K8C1-F1
#
_entry.id   AF-A0A8W8K8C1-F1
#
_cell.length_a   1.000
_cell.length_b   1.000
_cell.length_c   1.000
_cell.angle_alpha   90.00
_cell.angle_beta   90.00
_cell.angle_gamma   90.00
#
_symmetry.space_group_name_H-M   'P 1'
#
loop_
_entity.id
_entity.type
_entity.pdbx_description
1 polymer ?
#
loop_
_entity_poly.entity_id
_entity_poly.type
_entity_poly.pdbx_seq_one_letter_code
_entity_poly.pdbx_strand_id
1 'polypeptide(L)'
;YQRCLFMAMFIIAFYAFLRVGEITVRSHSNPNLLLLSNVSFKTIAKASCMIITMTNFKHNLGKNPVHLEIKPQPIRKFCPVQIMKNYLKVRGVKDGPLFCYGSGRPISRSEFCKVLKSALKFSKLDSHKFKAHSFRIGAATQAHLQGFSDSQIRVMGRWHSESFQRYIRVSLFPTL
;
A
#
# COMPACT_ATOMS: atom_id res chain seq x y z
N TYR A 1 3.89 -17.06 -9.07
CA TYR A 1 4.59 -15.78 -8.80
C TYR A 1 3.67 -14.56 -8.94
N GLN A 2 3.18 -14.21 -10.15
CA GLN A 2 2.47 -12.93 -10.40
C GLN A 2 1.24 -12.69 -9.52
N ARG A 3 0.45 -13.74 -9.23
CA ARG A 3 -0.69 -13.63 -8.30
C ARG A 3 -0.26 -13.16 -6.90
N CYS A 4 0.83 -13.72 -6.35
CA CYS A 4 1.36 -13.31 -5.05
C CYS A 4 1.85 -11.85 -5.10
N LEU A 5 2.57 -11.48 -6.16
CA LEU A 5 3.06 -10.13 -6.39
C LEU A 5 1.91 -9.09 -6.38
N PHE A 6 0.92 -9.23 -7.26
CA PHE A 6 -0.15 -8.22 -7.35
C PHE A 6 -1.08 -8.21 -6.14
N MET A 7 -1.30 -9.36 -5.50
CA MET A 7 -2.03 -9.43 -4.22
C MET A 7 -1.28 -8.67 -3.13
N ALA A 8 0.03 -8.83 -3.04
CA ALA A 8 0.88 -8.10 -2.10
C ALA A 8 0.91 -6.59 -2.41
N MET A 9 1.00 -6.21 -3.69
CA MET A 9 0.95 -4.79 -4.07
C MET A 9 -0.37 -4.13 -3.69
N PHE A 10 -1.52 -4.76 -3.97
CA PHE A 10 -2.83 -4.20 -3.64
C PHE A 10 -3.05 -4.11 -2.14
N ILE A 11 -2.71 -5.16 -1.39
CA ILE A 11 -2.93 -5.17 0.06
C ILE A 11 -2.05 -4.14 0.76
N ILE A 12 -0.78 -4.01 0.35
CA ILE A 12 0.14 -3.05 0.95
C ILE A 12 -0.15 -1.62 0.51
N ALA A 13 -0.57 -1.38 -0.74
CA ALA A 13 -1.02 -0.07 -1.16
C ALA A 13 -2.16 0.46 -0.28
N PHE A 14 -3.09 -0.41 0.13
CA PHE A 14 -4.17 -0.09 1.06
C PHE A 14 -3.66 0.10 2.49
N TYR A 15 -3.15 -0.97 3.12
CA TYR A 15 -2.84 -0.97 4.56
C TYR A 15 -1.71 -0.02 4.97
N ALA A 16 -0.84 0.39 4.03
CA ALA A 16 0.26 1.32 4.30
C ALA A 16 0.02 2.72 3.71
N PHE A 17 -1.19 3.01 3.22
CA PHE A 17 -1.57 4.31 2.64
C PHE A 17 -0.61 4.78 1.52
N LEU A 18 -0.05 3.83 0.77
CA LEU A 18 0.99 4.14 -0.19
C LEU A 18 0.42 4.86 -1.41
N ARG A 19 1.20 5.79 -1.96
CA ARG A 19 0.97 6.21 -3.33
C ARG A 19 1.41 5.06 -4.21
N VAL A 20 0.66 4.72 -5.26
CA VAL A 20 1.10 3.68 -6.22
C VAL A 20 2.45 4.04 -6.86
N GLY A 21 2.78 5.32 -6.95
CA GLY A 21 4.11 5.77 -7.35
C GLY A 21 5.25 5.46 -6.37
N GLU A 22 4.99 4.98 -5.15
CA GLU A 22 6.00 4.51 -4.20
C GLU A 22 6.32 3.01 -4.41
N ILE A 23 5.51 2.30 -5.21
CA ILE A 23 5.64 0.85 -5.48
C ILE A 23 5.66 0.51 -6.97
N THR A 24 5.71 1.51 -7.84
CA THR A 24 5.80 1.34 -9.30
C THR A 24 6.78 2.32 -9.89
N VAL A 25 7.27 2.01 -11.09
CA VAL A 25 8.08 2.91 -11.91
C VAL A 25 7.27 3.49 -13.06
N ARG A 26 7.78 4.57 -13.64
CA ARG A 26 7.38 5.01 -14.99
C ARG A 26 8.51 4.63 -15.97
N SER A 27 8.86 5.54 -16.87
CA SER A 27 9.97 5.39 -17.83
C SER A 27 11.36 5.68 -17.24
N HIS A 28 11.46 6.41 -16.13
CA HIS A 28 12.73 6.77 -15.48
C HIS A 28 12.87 6.17 -14.08
N SER A 29 14.06 6.32 -13.49
CA SER A 29 14.34 5.95 -12.10
C SER A 29 13.37 6.65 -11.16
N ASN A 30 12.91 5.92 -10.15
CA ASN A 30 12.01 6.44 -9.13
C ASN A 30 12.74 6.48 -7.79
N PRO A 31 13.19 7.67 -7.32
CA PRO A 31 13.97 7.79 -6.09
C PRO A 31 13.15 7.49 -4.82
N ASN A 32 11.83 7.39 -4.95
CA ASN A 32 10.90 7.06 -3.86
C ASN A 32 10.39 5.61 -3.96
N LEU A 33 10.99 4.78 -4.82
CA LEU A 33 10.58 3.39 -4.97
C LEU A 33 10.95 2.59 -3.71
N LEU A 34 9.98 1.89 -3.14
CA LEU A 34 10.24 0.98 -2.04
C LEU A 34 11.13 -0.18 -2.50
N LEU A 35 12.21 -0.37 -1.76
CA LEU A 35 13.17 -1.45 -1.92
C LEU A 35 12.90 -2.56 -0.91
N LEU A 36 13.49 -3.73 -1.16
CA LEU A 36 13.46 -4.84 -0.20
C LEU A 36 13.96 -4.42 1.19
N SER A 37 15.06 -3.66 1.23
CA SER A 37 15.69 -3.16 2.45
C SER A 37 14.80 -2.22 3.28
N ASN A 38 13.72 -1.68 2.70
CA ASN A 38 12.77 -0.85 3.44
C ASN A 38 11.79 -1.68 4.29
N VAL A 39 11.76 -3.01 4.15
CA VAL A 39 10.81 -3.88 4.85
C VAL A 39 11.52 -4.72 5.90
N SER A 40 10.98 -4.71 7.12
CA SER A 40 11.41 -5.61 8.20
C SER A 40 10.20 -6.19 8.94
N PHE A 41 10.41 -7.27 9.68
CA PHE A 41 9.39 -7.86 10.55
C PHE A 41 9.87 -7.82 11.99
N LYS A 42 8.99 -7.40 12.89
CA LYS A 42 9.28 -7.32 14.34
C LYS A 42 8.14 -7.97 15.12
N THR A 43 8.47 -8.60 16.23
CA THR A 43 7.47 -9.09 17.18
C THR A 43 7.16 -7.97 18.17
N ILE A 44 5.92 -7.50 18.19
CA ILE A 44 5.42 -6.43 19.05
C ILE A 44 4.20 -6.99 19.78
N ALA A 45 4.23 -6.98 21.12
CA ALA A 45 3.12 -7.49 21.95
C ALA A 45 2.62 -8.90 21.52
N LYS A 46 3.54 -9.83 21.29
CA LYS A 46 3.29 -11.22 20.81
C LYS A 46 2.76 -11.34 19.37
N ALA A 47 2.60 -10.24 18.63
CA ALA A 47 2.20 -10.25 17.23
C ALA A 47 3.39 -9.97 16.31
N SER A 48 3.49 -10.72 15.20
CA SER A 48 4.49 -10.44 14.16
C SER A 48 3.98 -9.32 13.25
N CYS A 49 4.50 -8.11 13.45
CA CYS A 49 4.19 -6.92 12.67
C CYS A 49 5.18 -6.75 11.51
N MET A 50 4.74 -6.12 10.43
CA MET A 50 5.61 -5.67 9.34
C MET A 50 5.87 -4.17 9.49
N ILE A 51 7.12 -3.75 9.35
CA ILE A 51 7.52 -2.34 9.37
C ILE A 51 8.02 -1.96 7.98
N ILE A 52 7.46 -0.90 7.41
CA ILE A 52 7.99 -0.24 6.20
C ILE A 52 8.67 1.05 6.61
N THR A 53 9.97 1.16 6.38
CA THR A 53 10.76 2.37 6.67
C THR A 53 10.98 3.16 5.39
N MET A 54 10.41 4.36 5.33
CA MET A 54 10.53 5.26 4.18
C MET A 54 11.41 6.47 4.53
N THR A 55 12.52 6.64 3.82
CA THR A 55 13.41 7.82 3.94
C THR A 55 13.21 8.81 2.80
N ASN A 56 12.77 8.35 1.63
CA ASN A 56 12.50 9.19 0.46
C ASN A 56 11.02 9.12 0.07
N PHE A 57 10.29 10.22 0.25
CA PHE A 57 8.93 10.39 -0.25
C PHE A 57 8.62 11.87 -0.51
N LYS A 58 7.59 12.12 -1.34
CA LYS A 58 7.14 13.49 -1.68
C LYS A 58 6.86 14.25 -0.38
N HIS A 59 7.56 15.36 -0.16
CA HIS A 59 7.52 16.25 1.01
C HIS A 59 8.41 15.87 2.22
N ASN A 60 9.33 14.89 2.10
CA ASN A 60 10.32 14.65 3.14
C ASN A 60 11.55 15.58 3.01
N LEU A 61 11.35 16.89 3.21
CA LEU A 61 12.43 17.90 3.10
C LEU A 61 13.55 17.69 4.13
N GLY A 62 13.26 17.03 5.26
CA GLY A 62 14.21 16.75 6.34
C GLY A 62 14.85 15.35 6.35
N LYS A 63 14.54 14.48 5.37
CA LYS A 63 15.00 13.07 5.30
C LYS A 63 14.71 12.21 6.55
N ASN A 64 13.79 12.63 7.41
CA ASN A 64 13.43 11.85 8.59
C ASN A 64 12.75 10.54 8.17
N PRO A 65 13.21 9.37 8.66
CA PRO A 65 12.57 8.11 8.35
C PRO A 65 11.15 8.08 8.93
N VAL A 66 10.18 7.66 8.12
CA VAL A 66 8.84 7.32 8.57
C VAL A 66 8.71 5.82 8.66
N HIS A 67 8.25 5.33 9.81
CA HIS A 67 7.97 3.93 10.05
C HIS A 67 6.47 3.67 9.98
N LEU A 68 6.07 2.84 9.02
CA LEU A 68 4.69 2.38 8.90
C LEU A 68 4.60 0.99 9.49
N GLU A 69 4.00 0.90 10.68
CA GLU A 69 3.71 -0.39 11.31
C GLU A 69 2.40 -0.96 10.76
N ILE A 70 2.48 -2.18 10.23
CA ILE A 70 1.35 -2.93 9.70
C ILE A 70 1.16 -4.17 10.56
N LYS A 71 0.08 -4.16 11.32
CA LYS A 71 -0.31 -5.24 12.22
C LYS A 71 -0.97 -6.40 11.46
N PRO A 72 -0.80 -7.65 11.93
CA PRO A 72 -1.52 -8.78 11.37
C PRO A 72 -3.04 -8.59 11.55
N GLN A 73 -3.82 -9.15 10.62
CA GLN A 73 -5.28 -9.10 10.64
C GLN A 73 -5.85 -10.50 10.90
N PRO A 74 -7.03 -10.61 11.55
CA PRO A 74 -7.59 -11.90 11.99
C PRO A 74 -7.89 -12.84 10.82
N ILE A 75 -8.38 -12.29 9.69
CA ILE A 75 -8.65 -13.10 8.50
C ILE A 75 -7.35 -13.36 7.75
N ARG A 76 -6.74 -14.53 7.99
CA ARG A 76 -5.43 -14.92 7.44
C ARG A 76 -5.31 -14.76 5.93
N LYS A 77 -6.39 -15.02 5.17
CA LYS A 77 -6.44 -14.88 3.70
C LYS A 77 -6.24 -13.45 3.20
N PHE A 78 -6.59 -12.45 4.02
CA PHE A 78 -6.47 -11.03 3.71
C PHE A 78 -5.45 -10.30 4.60
N CYS A 79 -4.72 -11.05 5.43
CA CYS A 79 -3.75 -10.49 6.34
C CYS A 79 -2.53 -9.92 5.56
N PRO A 80 -2.26 -8.60 5.63
CA PRO A 80 -1.20 -7.98 4.86
C PRO A 80 0.18 -8.54 5.23
N VAL A 81 0.42 -8.84 6.52
CA VAL A 81 1.66 -9.46 6.99
C VAL A 81 1.85 -10.85 6.38
N GLN A 82 0.81 -11.69 6.38
CA GLN A 82 0.93 -13.04 5.83
C GLN A 82 1.08 -13.02 4.31
N ILE A 83 0.34 -12.16 3.62
CA ILE A 83 0.45 -11.99 2.16
C ILE A 83 1.87 -11.55 1.80
N MET A 84 2.44 -10.59 2.55
CA MET A 84 3.81 -10.15 2.32
C MET A 84 4.84 -11.24 2.59
N LYS A 85 4.71 -12.00 3.68
CA LYS A 85 5.59 -13.16 3.94
C LYS A 85 5.53 -14.18 2.78
N ASN A 86 4.34 -14.49 2.28
CA ASN A 86 4.16 -15.41 1.16
C ASN A 86 4.78 -14.88 -0.14
N TYR A 87 4.62 -13.59 -0.42
CA TYR A 87 5.25 -12.95 -1.57
C TYR A 87 6.77 -12.93 -1.45
N LEU A 88 7.32 -12.53 -0.31
CA LEU A 88 8.78 -12.47 -0.09
C LEU A 88 9.44 -13.85 -0.21
N LYS A 89 8.76 -14.92 0.21
CA LYS A 89 9.22 -16.31 0.02
C LYS A 89 9.44 -16.64 -1.46
N VAL A 90 8.56 -16.21 -2.35
CA VAL A 90 8.67 -16.48 -3.80
C VAL A 90 9.47 -15.40 -4.54
N ARG A 91 9.56 -14.18 -4.01
CA ARG A 91 10.38 -13.08 -4.53
C ARG A 91 11.87 -13.43 -4.44
N GLY A 92 12.27 -14.06 -3.32
CA GLY A 92 13.66 -14.32 -3.00
C GLY A 92 14.35 -13.12 -2.33
N VAL A 93 15.63 -13.28 -2.04
CA VAL A 93 16.43 -12.37 -1.20
C VAL A 93 17.24 -11.33 -1.97
N LYS A 94 17.27 -11.40 -3.30
CA LYS A 94 18.06 -10.47 -4.13
C LYS A 94 17.63 -9.03 -3.89
N ASP A 95 18.57 -8.14 -3.64
CA ASP A 95 18.28 -6.72 -3.45
C ASP A 95 17.65 -6.05 -4.68
N GLY A 96 16.99 -4.92 -4.44
CA GLY A 96 16.33 -4.11 -5.46
C GLY A 96 14.89 -3.76 -5.10
N PRO A 97 14.03 -3.47 -6.09
CA PRO A 97 12.63 -3.12 -5.86
C PRO A 97 11.92 -4.15 -4.99
N LEU A 98 11.09 -3.68 -4.06
CA LEU A 98 10.27 -4.55 -3.22
C LEU A 98 9.34 -5.39 -4.08
N PHE A 99 8.66 -4.74 -5.03
CA PHE A 99 7.76 -5.36 -5.99
C PHE A 99 8.40 -5.41 -7.38
N CYS A 100 8.71 -6.62 -7.83
CA CYS A 100 9.35 -6.88 -9.12
C CYS A 100 8.84 -8.18 -9.73
N TYR A 101 9.10 -8.38 -11.03
CA TYR A 101 8.95 -9.69 -11.66
C TYR A 101 10.08 -10.63 -11.22
N GLY A 102 9.97 -11.92 -11.52
CA GLY A 102 11.03 -12.90 -11.21
C GLY A 102 12.40 -12.55 -11.80
N SER A 103 12.46 -11.73 -12.85
CA SER A 103 13.70 -11.18 -13.42
C SER A 103 14.34 -10.05 -12.60
N GLY A 104 13.68 -9.56 -11.55
CA GLY A 104 14.07 -8.37 -10.79
C GLY A 104 13.57 -7.05 -11.40
N ARG A 105 12.94 -7.08 -12.59
CA ARG A 105 12.39 -5.87 -13.23
C ARG A 105 11.26 -5.25 -12.38
N PRO A 106 11.32 -3.95 -12.07
CA PRO A 106 10.24 -3.28 -11.34
C PRO A 106 8.94 -3.24 -12.15
N ILE A 107 7.83 -3.11 -11.44
CA ILE A 107 6.49 -3.03 -12.05
C ILE A 107 6.22 -1.60 -12.49
N SER A 108 5.81 -1.41 -13.76
CA SER A 108 5.40 -0.09 -14.22
C SER A 108 4.00 0.28 -13.73
N ARG A 109 3.72 1.58 -13.65
CA ARG A 109 2.40 2.07 -13.26
C ARG A 109 1.29 1.62 -14.23
N SER A 110 1.60 1.52 -15.53
CA SER A 110 0.65 1.04 -16.54
C SER A 110 0.33 -0.44 -16.35
N GLU A 111 1.33 -1.28 -16.06
CA GLU A 111 1.13 -2.70 -15.73
C GLU A 111 0.26 -2.86 -14.48
N PHE A 112 0.56 -2.12 -13.41
CA PHE A 112 -0.26 -2.11 -12.19
C PHE A 112 -1.73 -1.75 -12.48
N CYS A 113 -1.97 -0.65 -13.21
CA CYS A 113 -3.31 -0.22 -13.56
C CYS A 113 -4.05 -1.23 -14.46
N LYS A 114 -3.33 -1.88 -15.39
CA LYS A 114 -3.90 -2.92 -16.26
C LYS A 114 -4.39 -4.11 -15.43
N VAL A 115 -3.55 -4.61 -14.51
CA VAL A 115 -3.94 -5.73 -13.64
C VAL A 115 -5.06 -5.33 -12.68
N LEU A 116 -5.03 -4.12 -12.13
CA LEU A 116 -6.13 -3.61 -11.30
C LEU A 116 -7.46 -3.60 -12.08
N LYS A 117 -7.47 -3.08 -13.30
CA LYS A 117 -8.66 -3.05 -14.16
C LYS A 117 -9.19 -4.46 -14.43
N SER A 118 -8.31 -5.41 -14.74
CA SER A 118 -8.69 -6.81 -14.94
C SER A 118 -9.27 -7.45 -13.67
N ALA A 119 -8.65 -7.21 -12.51
CA ALA A 119 -9.15 -7.73 -11.23
C ALA A 119 -10.54 -7.18 -10.88
N LEU A 120 -10.76 -5.88 -11.08
CA LEU A 120 -12.06 -5.25 -10.84
C LEU A 120 -13.16 -5.81 -11.75
N LYS A 121 -12.85 -5.96 -13.05
CA LYS A 121 -13.79 -6.57 -14.01
C LYS A 121 -14.14 -8.00 -13.62
N PHE A 122 -13.14 -8.80 -13.24
CA PHE A 122 -13.36 -10.17 -12.77
C PHE A 122 -14.26 -10.21 -11.52
N SER A 123 -14.11 -9.24 -10.62
CA SER A 123 -14.96 -9.07 -9.44
C SER A 123 -16.31 -8.40 -9.72
N LYS A 124 -16.68 -8.16 -10.98
CA LYS A 124 -17.91 -7.45 -11.39
C LYS A 124 -18.04 -6.05 -10.79
N LEU A 125 -16.92 -5.40 -10.51
CA LEU A 125 -16.86 -4.02 -10.04
C LEU A 125 -16.64 -3.05 -11.21
N ASP A 126 -17.25 -1.87 -11.13
CA ASP A 126 -17.07 -0.83 -12.13
C ASP A 126 -15.64 -0.26 -12.08
N SER A 127 -14.85 -0.63 -13.08
CA SER A 127 -13.46 -0.21 -13.21
C SER A 127 -13.25 1.28 -13.45
N HIS A 128 -14.31 2.05 -13.79
CA HIS A 128 -14.22 3.50 -13.94
C HIS A 128 -14.21 4.23 -12.59
N LYS A 129 -14.80 3.62 -11.55
CA LYS A 129 -14.86 4.17 -10.19
C LYS A 129 -13.57 3.99 -9.39
N PHE A 130 -12.75 3.00 -9.74
CA PHE A 130 -11.52 2.68 -9.02
C PHE A 130 -10.28 2.95 -9.84
N LYS A 131 -9.38 3.77 -9.30
CA LYS A 131 -8.09 4.12 -9.89
C LYS A 131 -6.98 3.81 -8.89
N ALA A 132 -5.72 3.93 -9.33
CA ALA A 132 -4.55 3.72 -8.48
C ALA A 132 -4.58 4.51 -7.15
N HIS A 133 -5.16 5.71 -7.13
CA HIS A 133 -5.25 6.50 -5.90
C HIS A 133 -6.37 6.03 -4.94
N SER A 134 -7.32 5.21 -5.41
CA SER A 134 -8.44 4.72 -4.62
C SER A 134 -8.00 3.86 -3.43
N PHE A 135 -6.84 3.18 -3.52
CA PHE A 135 -6.26 2.46 -2.38
C PHE A 135 -6.03 3.38 -1.18
N ARG A 136 -5.38 4.52 -1.42
CA ARG A 136 -5.02 5.47 -0.37
C ARG A 136 -6.24 6.25 0.14
N ILE A 137 -7.21 6.55 -0.74
CA ILE A 137 -8.51 7.11 -0.34
C ILE A 137 -9.24 6.14 0.59
N GLY A 138 -9.43 4.90 0.13
CA GLY A 138 -10.15 3.87 0.87
C GLY A 138 -9.50 3.56 2.22
N ALA A 139 -8.17 3.59 2.30
CA ALA A 139 -7.45 3.43 3.56
C ALA A 139 -7.79 4.54 4.57
N ALA A 140 -7.84 5.80 4.13
CA ALA A 140 -8.24 6.92 5.00
C ALA A 140 -9.71 6.86 5.40
N THR A 141 -10.61 6.54 4.46
CA THR A 141 -12.02 6.34 4.78
C THR A 141 -12.18 5.22 5.81
N GLN A 142 -11.48 4.10 5.65
CA GLN A 142 -11.56 2.98 6.56
C GLN A 142 -11.00 3.31 7.96
N ALA A 143 -9.89 4.04 8.03
CA ALA A 143 -9.35 4.49 9.31
C ALA A 143 -10.32 5.44 10.03
N HIS A 144 -10.96 6.36 9.30
CA HIS A 144 -12.00 7.22 9.87
C HIS A 144 -13.17 6.39 10.43
N LEU A 145 -13.68 5.42 9.67
CA LEU A 145 -14.74 4.51 10.12
C LEU A 145 -14.34 3.64 11.33
N GLN A 146 -13.03 3.42 11.53
CA GLN A 146 -12.48 2.73 12.70
C GLN A 146 -12.24 3.66 13.90
N GLY A 147 -12.62 4.94 13.80
CA GLY A 147 -12.52 5.90 14.90
C GLY A 147 -11.13 6.54 15.05
N PHE A 148 -10.24 6.41 14.06
CA PHE A 148 -8.97 7.14 14.09
C PHE A 148 -9.22 8.64 13.91
N SER A 149 -8.49 9.45 14.67
CA SER A 149 -8.58 10.90 14.56
C SER A 149 -8.03 11.39 13.21
N ASP A 150 -8.49 12.55 12.78
CA ASP A 150 -7.97 13.28 11.62
C ASP A 150 -6.44 13.45 11.69
N SER A 151 -5.90 13.76 12.87
CA SER A 151 -4.46 13.87 13.10
C SER A 151 -3.73 12.54 12.87
N GLN A 152 -4.27 11.43 13.33
CA GLN A 152 -3.71 10.09 13.10
C GLN A 152 -3.76 9.72 11.61
N ILE A 153 -4.88 9.96 10.94
CA ILE A 153 -5.06 9.67 9.50
C ILE A 153 -4.09 10.50 8.66
N ARG A 154 -3.92 11.78 8.99
CA ARG A 154 -2.94 12.66 8.34
C ARG A 154 -1.52 12.10 8.44
N VAL A 155 -1.12 11.62 9.62
CA VAL A 155 0.19 10.99 9.86
C VAL A 155 0.33 9.68 9.08
N MET A 156 -0.64 8.76 9.19
CA MET A 156 -0.63 7.47 8.51
C MET A 156 -0.48 7.62 6.99
N GLY A 157 -1.23 8.56 6.42
CA GLY A 157 -1.16 8.85 4.99
C GLY A 157 0.01 9.73 4.59
N ARG A 158 0.75 10.36 5.51
CA ARG A 158 1.81 11.33 5.17
C ARG A 158 1.24 12.47 4.32
N TRP A 159 0.14 13.07 4.78
CA TRP A 159 -0.44 14.28 4.19
C TRP A 159 0.12 15.53 4.88
N HIS A 160 0.60 16.49 4.08
CA HIS A 160 1.15 17.75 4.59
C HIS A 160 0.05 18.76 4.95
N SER A 161 -1.13 18.65 4.33
CA SER A 161 -2.29 19.50 4.57
C SER A 161 -3.55 18.66 4.80
N GLU A 162 -4.62 19.30 5.27
CA GLU A 162 -5.97 18.76 5.43
C GLU A 162 -6.63 18.28 4.11
N SER A 163 -5.87 18.23 3.00
CA SER A 163 -6.27 17.63 1.72
C SER A 163 -6.87 16.22 1.84
N PHE A 164 -6.61 15.49 2.93
CA PHE A 164 -7.20 14.17 3.16
C PHE A 164 -8.67 14.23 3.56
N GLN A 165 -9.16 15.33 4.14
CA GLN A 165 -10.57 15.49 4.53
C GLN A 165 -11.50 15.35 3.32
N ARG A 166 -11.05 15.78 2.13
CA ARG A 166 -11.77 15.58 0.85
C ARG A 166 -11.94 14.11 0.45
N TYR A 167 -11.18 13.20 1.06
CA TYR A 167 -11.23 11.75 0.80
C TYR A 167 -12.09 10.99 1.80
N ILE A 168 -12.46 11.61 2.94
CA ILE A 168 -13.38 11.00 3.90
C ILE A 168 -14.79 11.21 3.37
N ARG A 169 -15.31 10.21 2.64
CA ARG A 169 -16.70 10.17 2.19
C ARG A 169 -17.51 9.32 3.16
N VAL A 170 -18.02 9.94 4.23
CA VAL A 170 -19.06 9.32 5.05
C VAL A 170 -20.37 9.49 4.28
N SER A 171 -20.97 8.40 3.80
CA SER A 171 -22.36 8.44 3.37
C SER A 171 -23.21 8.48 4.63
N LEU A 172 -23.78 9.64 4.95
CA LEU A 172 -24.53 9.85 6.18
C LEU A 172 -25.93 9.21 6.19
N PHE A 173 -26.37 8.56 5.11
CA PHE A 173 -27.67 7.86 5.08
C PHE A 173 -27.60 6.60 4.22
N PRO A 174 -28.13 5.44 4.69
CA PRO A 174 -28.68 4.45 3.79
C PRO A 174 -29.94 5.06 3.15
N THR A 175 -29.95 5.17 1.83
CA THR A 175 -31.23 5.29 1.10
C THR A 175 -31.89 3.92 1.19
N LEU A 176 -32.89 3.81 2.07
CA LEU A 176 -34.00 2.87 1.91
C LEU A 176 -35.03 3.51 0.99
#